data_AF-A0A7C5GH66-F1
#
_entry.id   AF-A0A7C5GH66-F1
#
_cell.length_a   1.000
_cell.length_b   1.000
_cell.length_c   1.000
_cell.angle_alpha   90.00
_cell.angle_beta   90.00
_cell.angle_gamma   90.00
#
_symmetry.space_group_name_H-M   'P 1'
#
loop_
_entity.id
_entity.type
_entity.pdbx_description
1 polymer ?
#
loop_
_entity_poly.entity_id
_entity_poly.type
_entity_poly.pdbx_seq_one_letter_code
_entity_poly.pdbx_strand_id
1 'polypeptide(L)'
;MSLWLVRAGKYGEQEQGCLDNNVITIGWNELPDLSNLGVGEWKKDKEEFKKIYAKTYPNASNHQVSYGAGQIWYFVHGIKKGDYVALPLKSQSAIALGQVIGEYEYKPITDNIKHIRKVKWLKTVARSEFDEDILKSFNALFDVCMVMGSNKEKANDAENRIKKLLEGKGTDEQEKQTPEEPLDIERHAKDQIIKHIEANFKGHKLARLVDAILRAQGFITWVSPPGPDGGVDILATGGLNSLEKPKICVQVKSSVSPCEVKVVNELIGVVTKHKADQGLLVSWGG
;
A
#
# COMPACT_ATOMS: atom_id res chain seq x y z
N MET A 1 5.40 -20.24 12.23
CA MET A 1 5.85 -19.62 10.96
C MET A 1 6.13 -18.16 11.29
N SER A 2 6.50 -17.32 10.34
CA SER A 2 6.65 -15.88 10.60
C SER A 2 5.88 -15.04 9.57
N LEU A 3 5.46 -13.84 9.97
CA LEU A 3 4.90 -12.84 9.07
C LEU A 3 6.00 -11.83 8.71
N TRP A 4 6.24 -11.67 7.42
CA TRP A 4 7.22 -10.72 6.89
C TRP A 4 6.51 -9.56 6.20
N LEU A 5 6.97 -8.35 6.48
CA LEU A 5 6.63 -7.17 5.71
C LEU A 5 7.65 -7.04 4.58
N VAL A 6 7.19 -7.04 3.32
CA VAL A 6 8.06 -6.84 2.16
C VAL A 6 7.45 -5.77 1.28
N ARG A 7 8.18 -4.68 1.04
CA ARG A 7 7.76 -3.57 0.20
C ARG A 7 8.31 -3.72 -1.21
N ALA A 8 7.43 -3.51 -2.19
CA ALA A 8 7.75 -3.58 -3.61
C ALA A 8 8.02 -2.18 -4.17
N GLY A 9 9.19 -1.64 -3.85
CA GLY A 9 9.64 -0.35 -4.34
C GLY A 9 9.26 0.83 -3.45
N LYS A 10 9.97 1.96 -3.64
CA LYS A 10 9.82 3.14 -2.76
C LYS A 10 8.46 3.82 -2.97
N TYR A 11 7.94 3.79 -4.18
CA TYR A 11 6.68 4.41 -4.61
C TYR A 11 5.61 3.39 -5.00
N GLY A 12 5.86 2.10 -4.76
CA GLY A 12 4.94 1.02 -5.13
C GLY A 12 5.08 0.57 -6.58
N GLU A 13 6.14 1.01 -7.26
CA GLU A 13 6.40 0.76 -8.68
C GLU A 13 6.60 -0.72 -9.05
N GLN A 14 6.77 -1.61 -8.06
CA GLN A 14 6.90 -3.05 -8.25
C GLN A 14 5.68 -3.83 -7.72
N GLU A 15 4.66 -3.16 -7.16
CA GLU A 15 3.50 -3.81 -6.54
C GLU A 15 2.74 -4.68 -7.54
N GLN A 16 2.35 -4.09 -8.68
CA GLN A 16 1.57 -4.80 -9.70
C GLN A 16 2.37 -5.96 -10.28
N GLY A 17 3.66 -5.77 -10.55
CA GLY A 17 4.54 -6.83 -11.03
C GLY A 17 4.66 -8.00 -10.06
N CYS A 18 4.70 -7.74 -8.75
CA CYS A 18 4.66 -8.76 -7.70
C CYS A 18 3.35 -9.56 -7.70
N LEU A 19 2.21 -8.87 -7.81
CA LEU A 19 0.89 -9.48 -7.83
C LEU A 19 0.69 -10.35 -9.07
N ASP A 20 0.97 -9.80 -10.26
CA ASP A 20 0.76 -10.48 -11.54
C ASP A 20 1.64 -11.74 -11.68
N ASN A 21 2.86 -11.69 -11.18
CA ASN A 21 3.83 -12.78 -11.30
C ASN A 21 3.87 -13.71 -10.09
N ASN A 22 3.02 -13.49 -9.07
CA ASN A 22 3.00 -14.29 -7.85
C ASN A 22 4.38 -14.36 -7.15
N VAL A 23 5.01 -13.20 -6.99
CA VAL A 23 6.32 -13.06 -6.34
C VAL A 23 6.34 -11.91 -5.35
N ILE A 24 7.28 -11.94 -4.43
CA ILE A 24 7.74 -10.77 -3.68
C ILE A 24 9.14 -10.41 -4.13
N THR A 25 9.48 -9.12 -4.05
CA THR A 25 10.78 -8.59 -4.48
C THR A 25 11.34 -7.61 -3.47
N ILE A 26 12.60 -7.24 -3.68
CA ILE A 26 13.27 -6.14 -2.97
C ILE A 26 13.83 -5.12 -3.96
N GLY A 27 13.92 -3.85 -3.54
CA GLY A 27 14.22 -2.72 -4.42
C GLY A 27 15.67 -2.62 -4.92
N TRP A 28 16.61 -3.41 -4.40
CA TRP A 28 18.04 -3.32 -4.74
C TRP A 28 18.40 -4.03 -6.05
N ASN A 29 17.79 -3.61 -7.16
CA ASN A 29 17.94 -4.25 -8.47
C ASN A 29 19.33 -4.09 -9.13
N GLU A 30 20.17 -3.21 -8.60
CA GLU A 30 21.56 -3.03 -9.03
C GLU A 30 22.48 -4.10 -8.44
N LEU A 31 22.02 -4.87 -7.44
CA LEU A 31 22.80 -5.95 -6.86
C LEU A 31 22.91 -7.14 -7.83
N PRO A 32 24.05 -7.85 -7.82
CA PRO A 32 24.20 -9.10 -8.54
C PRO A 32 23.42 -10.22 -7.84
N ASP A 33 23.38 -11.40 -8.45
CA ASP A 33 22.84 -12.61 -7.81
C ASP A 33 23.50 -12.88 -6.45
N LEU A 34 22.66 -13.05 -5.42
CA LEU A 34 23.08 -13.25 -4.03
C LEU A 34 22.88 -14.71 -3.56
N SER A 35 22.51 -15.63 -4.46
CA SER A 35 22.16 -17.02 -4.12
C SER A 35 23.28 -17.76 -3.37
N ASN A 36 24.54 -17.40 -3.64
CA ASN A 36 25.73 -18.03 -3.05
C ASN A 36 26.40 -17.18 -1.97
N LEU A 37 25.73 -16.11 -1.51
CA LEU A 37 26.33 -15.16 -0.59
C LEU A 37 26.06 -15.52 0.87
N GLY A 38 27.11 -15.69 1.67
CA GLY A 38 26.97 -16.06 3.09
C GLY A 38 26.56 -17.51 3.33
N VAL A 39 26.50 -17.89 4.61
CA VAL A 39 26.19 -19.25 5.09
C VAL A 39 24.84 -19.35 5.83
N GLY A 40 24.04 -18.28 5.81
CA GLY A 40 22.75 -18.23 6.50
C GLY A 40 22.86 -17.89 7.99
N GLU A 41 23.96 -17.27 8.40
CA GLU A 41 24.18 -16.78 9.77
C GLU A 41 24.60 -15.30 9.75
N TRP A 42 23.70 -14.39 10.15
CA TRP A 42 23.95 -12.95 10.10
C TRP A 42 25.27 -12.52 10.76
N LYS A 43 25.68 -13.15 11.88
CA LYS A 43 26.95 -12.83 12.55
C LYS A 43 28.18 -13.06 11.67
N LYS A 44 28.13 -14.04 10.77
CA LYS A 44 29.20 -14.39 9.83
C LYS A 44 29.05 -13.64 8.51
N ASP A 45 27.81 -13.49 8.04
CA ASP A 45 27.50 -12.96 6.70
C ASP A 45 27.48 -11.43 6.64
N LYS A 46 27.26 -10.77 7.79
CA LYS A 46 27.14 -9.31 7.92
C LYS A 46 28.19 -8.54 7.10
N GLU A 47 29.46 -8.91 7.24
CA GLU A 47 30.55 -8.18 6.59
C GLU A 47 30.55 -8.39 5.08
N GLU A 48 30.13 -9.56 4.61
CA GLU A 48 30.06 -9.88 3.19
C GLU A 48 28.92 -9.12 2.50
N PHE A 49 27.73 -9.11 3.11
CA PHE A 49 26.58 -8.34 2.61
C PHE A 49 26.86 -6.83 2.62
N LYS A 50 27.51 -6.30 3.66
CA LYS A 50 27.93 -4.89 3.71
C LYS A 50 28.94 -4.56 2.61
N LYS A 51 29.90 -5.44 2.33
CA LYS A 51 30.89 -5.24 1.26
C LYS A 51 30.24 -5.17 -0.11
N ILE A 52 29.33 -6.10 -0.42
CA ILE A 52 28.60 -6.08 -1.70
C ILE A 52 27.73 -4.83 -1.81
N TYR A 53 27.02 -4.47 -0.74
CA TYR A 53 26.22 -3.25 -0.72
C TYR A 53 27.06 -2.00 -0.99
N ALA A 54 28.16 -1.82 -0.26
CA ALA A 54 29.03 -0.65 -0.40
C ALA A 54 29.72 -0.59 -1.78
N LYS A 55 30.03 -1.76 -2.36
CA LYS A 55 30.58 -1.84 -3.72
C LYS A 55 29.57 -1.41 -4.78
N THR A 56 28.31 -1.82 -4.65
CA THR A 56 27.24 -1.46 -5.59
C THR A 56 26.77 -0.02 -5.40
N TYR A 57 26.79 0.50 -4.18
CA TYR A 57 26.37 1.87 -3.85
C TYR A 57 27.51 2.66 -3.16
N PRO A 58 28.53 3.15 -3.89
CA PRO A 58 29.70 3.80 -3.31
C PRO A 58 29.40 5.08 -2.52
N ASN A 59 28.29 5.76 -2.84
CA ASN A 59 27.86 6.99 -2.18
C ASN A 59 26.98 6.75 -0.93
N ALA A 60 26.74 5.48 -0.56
CA ALA A 60 25.93 5.16 0.61
C ALA A 60 26.70 5.43 1.91
N SER A 61 26.04 6.05 2.87
CA SER A 61 26.57 6.24 4.22
C SER A 61 26.72 4.90 4.96
N ASN A 62 27.58 4.85 5.98
CA ASN A 62 27.77 3.66 6.83
C ASN A 62 26.46 3.13 7.44
N HIS A 63 25.53 4.05 7.76
CA HIS A 63 24.20 3.69 8.25
C HIS A 63 23.40 2.98 7.16
N GLN A 64 23.31 3.55 5.95
CA GLN A 64 22.60 2.94 4.81
C GLN A 64 23.18 1.58 4.42
N VAL A 65 24.50 1.45 4.43
CA VAL A 65 25.18 0.17 4.16
C VAL A 65 24.78 -0.88 5.18
N SER A 66 24.83 -0.54 6.47
CA SER A 66 24.49 -1.49 7.54
C SER A 66 23.02 -1.90 7.51
N TYR A 67 22.15 -0.92 7.24
CA TYR A 67 20.72 -1.08 7.18
C TYR A 67 20.30 -1.94 5.98
N GLY A 68 20.70 -1.56 4.77
CA GLY A 68 20.36 -2.27 3.54
C GLY A 68 20.91 -3.70 3.53
N ALA A 69 22.16 -3.89 3.97
CA ALA A 69 22.76 -5.22 4.09
C ALA A 69 21.92 -6.17 4.96
N GLY A 70 21.36 -5.68 6.07
CA GLY A 70 20.49 -6.46 6.94
C GLY A 70 19.19 -6.87 6.27
N GLN A 71 18.52 -5.93 5.59
CA GLN A 71 17.26 -6.18 4.88
C GLN A 71 17.43 -7.18 3.74
N ILE A 72 18.49 -7.02 2.95
CA ILE A 72 18.83 -7.94 1.88
C ILE A 72 19.12 -9.33 2.45
N TRP A 73 19.88 -9.42 3.55
CA TRP A 73 20.16 -10.70 4.20
C TRP A 73 18.87 -11.38 4.70
N TYR A 74 17.95 -10.64 5.32
CA TYR A 74 16.67 -11.21 5.75
C TYR A 74 15.85 -11.72 4.56
N PHE A 75 15.86 -11.01 3.44
CA PHE A 75 15.20 -11.49 2.23
C PHE A 75 15.87 -12.74 1.65
N VAL A 76 17.21 -12.80 1.59
CA VAL A 76 17.95 -13.93 0.99
C VAL A 76 17.93 -15.17 1.90
N HIS A 77 18.11 -15.01 3.20
CA HIS A 77 18.29 -16.13 4.15
C HIS A 77 17.23 -16.22 5.25
N GLY A 78 16.66 -15.07 5.65
CA GLY A 78 15.70 -15.00 6.76
C GLY A 78 14.32 -15.58 6.43
N ILE A 79 13.77 -15.21 5.28
CA ILE A 79 12.45 -15.66 4.82
C ILE A 79 12.49 -17.13 4.41
N LYS A 80 11.57 -17.95 4.93
CA LYS A 80 11.50 -19.39 4.64
C LYS A 80 10.22 -19.77 3.91
N LYS A 81 10.26 -20.91 3.20
CA LYS A 81 9.06 -21.53 2.65
C LYS A 81 8.06 -21.81 3.78
N GLY A 82 6.80 -21.48 3.56
CA GLY A 82 5.71 -21.61 4.52
C GLY A 82 5.45 -20.34 5.35
N ASP A 83 6.37 -19.37 5.37
CA ASP A 83 6.14 -18.08 6.03
C ASP A 83 5.05 -17.27 5.32
N TYR A 84 4.38 -16.39 6.07
CA TYR A 84 3.46 -15.40 5.51
C TYR A 84 4.20 -14.14 5.14
N VAL A 85 3.67 -13.44 4.14
CA VAL A 85 4.15 -12.12 3.72
C VAL A 85 2.99 -11.15 3.60
N ALA A 86 3.22 -9.92 4.03
CA ALA A 86 2.38 -8.77 3.85
C ALA A 86 3.08 -7.80 2.90
N LEU A 87 2.41 -7.50 1.78
CA LEU A 87 2.80 -6.49 0.81
C LEU A 87 1.82 -5.32 0.92
N PRO A 88 2.20 -4.20 1.57
CA PRO A 88 1.39 -3.00 1.58
C PRO A 88 1.32 -2.43 0.17
N LEU A 89 0.11 -2.10 -0.26
CA LEU A 89 -0.12 -1.48 -1.55
C LEU A 89 -0.20 0.03 -1.33
N LYS A 90 0.48 0.81 -2.16
CA LYS A 90 0.41 2.27 -2.19
C LYS A 90 -0.61 2.74 -3.22
N SER A 91 -0.83 1.94 -4.25
CA SER A 91 -1.88 2.13 -5.27
C SER A 91 -3.30 2.08 -4.70
N GLN A 92 -3.50 1.33 -3.61
CA GLN A 92 -4.77 1.19 -2.91
C GLN A 92 -4.50 1.11 -1.41
N SER A 93 -5.41 1.62 -0.57
CA SER A 93 -5.28 1.59 0.91
C SER A 93 -5.51 0.18 1.49
N ALA A 94 -4.72 -0.79 1.02
CA ALA A 94 -4.87 -2.21 1.31
C ALA A 94 -3.52 -2.91 1.46
N ILE A 95 -3.55 -4.14 1.93
CA ILE A 95 -2.39 -5.00 2.13
C ILE A 95 -2.68 -6.36 1.52
N ALA A 96 -1.83 -6.78 0.59
CA ALA A 96 -1.87 -8.12 0.02
C ALA A 96 -1.16 -9.09 0.96
N LEU A 97 -1.87 -10.14 1.38
CA LEU A 97 -1.36 -11.22 2.21
C LEU A 97 -1.10 -12.44 1.34
N GLY A 98 0.08 -13.04 1.50
CA GLY A 98 0.50 -14.23 0.76
C GLY A 98 1.27 -15.21 1.61
N GLN A 99 1.48 -16.41 1.09
CA GLN A 99 2.35 -17.42 1.67
C GLN A 99 3.55 -17.67 0.76
N VAL A 100 4.75 -17.66 1.32
CA VAL A 100 5.99 -17.93 0.59
C VAL A 100 6.08 -19.42 0.25
N ILE A 101 6.22 -19.73 -1.03
CA ILE A 101 6.31 -21.11 -1.55
C ILE A 101 7.66 -21.43 -2.19
N GLY A 102 8.44 -20.39 -2.51
CA GLY A 102 9.76 -20.53 -3.13
C GLY A 102 10.92 -20.12 -2.22
N GLU A 103 12.12 -20.55 -2.61
CA GLU A 103 13.36 -19.99 -2.05
C GLU A 103 13.69 -18.68 -2.77
N TYR A 104 14.76 -18.04 -2.36
CA TYR A 104 15.32 -16.91 -3.09
C TYR A 104 15.75 -17.38 -4.49
N GLU A 105 15.38 -16.61 -5.51
CA GLU A 105 15.82 -16.79 -6.90
C GLU A 105 16.25 -15.42 -7.45
N TYR A 106 17.36 -15.39 -8.20
CA TYR A 106 17.72 -14.23 -9.01
C TYR A 106 17.25 -14.45 -10.45
N LYS A 107 16.17 -13.78 -10.83
CA LYS A 107 15.60 -13.88 -12.17
C LYS A 107 14.96 -12.54 -12.57
N PRO A 108 15.42 -11.91 -13.67
CA PRO A 108 14.80 -10.69 -14.16
C PRO A 108 13.43 -11.04 -14.75
N ILE A 109 12.36 -10.70 -14.03
CA ILE A 109 10.97 -10.82 -14.51
C ILE A 109 10.57 -9.56 -15.28
N THR A 110 10.97 -8.40 -14.75
CA THR A 110 10.81 -7.08 -15.36
C THR A 110 12.12 -6.30 -15.20
N ASP A 111 12.22 -5.12 -15.82
CA ASP A 111 13.40 -4.26 -15.71
C ASP A 111 13.73 -3.88 -14.25
N ASN A 112 12.70 -3.83 -13.39
CA ASN A 112 12.79 -3.44 -11.99
C ASN A 112 12.47 -4.57 -11.00
N ILE A 113 12.44 -5.84 -11.41
CA ILE A 113 12.22 -6.99 -10.52
C ILE A 113 13.21 -8.09 -10.87
N LYS A 114 14.25 -8.25 -10.02
CA LYS A 114 15.31 -9.25 -10.23
C LYS A 114 15.49 -10.22 -9.06
N HIS A 115 15.31 -9.75 -7.83
CA HIS A 115 15.45 -10.54 -6.61
C HIS A 115 14.10 -11.02 -6.14
N ILE A 116 13.77 -12.29 -6.35
CA ILE A 116 12.40 -12.77 -6.16
C ILE A 116 12.30 -13.93 -5.18
N ARG A 117 11.12 -14.05 -4.59
CA ARG A 117 10.64 -15.30 -3.98
C ARG A 117 9.22 -15.56 -4.44
N LYS A 118 8.91 -16.81 -4.81
CA LYS A 118 7.56 -17.20 -5.21
C LYS A 118 6.61 -17.18 -4.02
N VAL A 119 5.43 -16.61 -4.22
CA VAL A 119 4.40 -16.41 -3.21
C VAL A 119 3.06 -16.82 -3.78
N LYS A 120 2.26 -17.53 -2.97
CA LYS A 120 0.85 -17.75 -3.24
C LYS A 120 0.06 -16.63 -2.56
N TRP A 121 -0.49 -15.70 -3.32
CA TRP A 121 -1.38 -14.66 -2.79
C TRP A 121 -2.67 -15.28 -2.27
N LEU A 122 -3.10 -14.87 -1.07
CA LEU A 122 -4.24 -15.43 -0.36
C LEU A 122 -5.42 -14.47 -0.37
N LYS A 123 -5.19 -13.21 0.05
CA LYS A 123 -6.23 -12.19 0.17
C LYS A 123 -5.61 -10.80 0.14
N THR A 124 -6.33 -9.85 -0.45
CA THR A 124 -6.06 -8.42 -0.26
C THR A 124 -7.07 -7.88 0.75
N VAL A 125 -6.56 -7.28 1.82
CA VAL A 125 -7.35 -6.86 2.97
C VAL A 125 -7.23 -5.35 3.13
N ALA A 126 -8.34 -4.66 3.36
CA ALA A 126 -8.32 -3.22 3.57
C ALA A 126 -7.54 -2.89 4.84
N ARG A 127 -6.80 -1.77 4.86
CA ARG A 127 -6.00 -1.38 6.04
C ARG A 127 -6.88 -1.22 7.30
N SER A 128 -8.13 -0.78 7.15
CA SER A 128 -9.08 -0.62 8.24
C SER A 128 -9.53 -1.93 8.91
N GLU A 129 -9.27 -3.09 8.29
CA GLU A 129 -9.56 -4.40 8.89
C GLU A 129 -8.42 -4.92 9.80
N PHE A 130 -7.29 -4.22 9.86
CA PHE A 130 -6.17 -4.61 10.73
C PHE A 130 -6.18 -3.83 12.05
N ASP A 131 -5.74 -4.51 13.12
CA ASP A 131 -5.49 -3.89 14.41
C ASP A 131 -4.41 -2.78 14.31
N GLU A 132 -4.51 -1.75 15.15
CA GLU A 132 -3.63 -0.58 15.10
C GLU A 132 -2.16 -0.91 15.37
N ASP A 133 -1.86 -1.91 16.19
CA ASP A 133 -0.49 -2.36 16.47
C ASP A 133 0.15 -3.02 15.24
N ILE A 134 -0.60 -3.87 14.53
CA ILE A 134 -0.17 -4.49 13.28
C ILE A 134 0.02 -3.42 12.19
N LEU A 135 -0.89 -2.44 12.10
CA LEU A 135 -0.75 -1.32 11.17
C LEU A 135 0.47 -0.45 11.46
N LYS A 136 0.79 -0.21 12.74
CA LYS A 136 2.02 0.50 13.15
C LYS A 136 3.24 -0.26 12.65
N SER A 137 3.30 -1.59 12.80
CA SER A 137 4.40 -2.40 12.25
C SER A 137 4.47 -2.35 10.72
N PHE A 138 3.34 -2.32 10.02
CA PHE A 138 3.32 -2.15 8.56
C PHE A 138 3.75 -0.75 8.11
N ASN A 139 3.70 0.24 8.99
CA ASN A 139 4.12 1.62 8.78
C ASN A 139 5.56 1.92 9.24
N ALA A 140 6.25 0.95 9.84
CA ALA A 140 7.66 1.06 10.21
C ALA A 140 8.54 1.37 8.98
N LEU A 141 9.59 2.19 9.08
CA LEU A 141 10.38 2.62 7.91
C LEU A 141 11.13 1.51 7.14
N PHE A 142 11.03 0.25 7.53
CA PHE A 142 11.76 -0.87 6.93
C PHE A 142 11.12 -1.43 5.64
N ASP A 143 11.90 -1.53 4.56
CA ASP A 143 11.50 -2.12 3.28
C ASP A 143 11.33 -3.64 3.35
N VAL A 144 12.15 -4.29 4.18
CA VAL A 144 11.96 -5.69 4.60
C VAL A 144 12.07 -5.74 6.11
N CYS A 145 11.03 -6.21 6.77
CA CYS A 145 11.04 -6.40 8.22
C CYS A 145 10.30 -7.67 8.58
N MET A 146 10.81 -8.40 9.58
CA MET A 146 9.96 -9.36 10.26
C MET A 146 8.92 -8.56 11.04
N VAL A 147 7.63 -8.82 10.81
CA VAL A 147 6.58 -8.21 11.63
C VAL A 147 6.63 -8.93 12.97
N MET A 148 7.41 -8.36 13.89
CA MET A 148 7.49 -8.86 15.26
C MET A 148 6.32 -8.28 16.03
N GLY A 149 5.43 -9.14 16.53
CA GLY A 149 4.67 -8.80 17.71
C GLY A 149 5.64 -8.47 18.85
N SER A 150 5.23 -7.61 19.79
CA SER A 150 6.05 -6.92 20.80
C SER A 150 6.93 -7.79 21.74
N ASN A 151 7.05 -9.10 21.52
CA ASN A 151 8.08 -10.01 22.01
C ASN A 151 7.99 -11.35 21.24
N LYS A 152 8.99 -12.23 21.36
CA LYS A 152 9.03 -13.57 20.70
C LYS A 152 7.77 -14.42 20.89
N GLU A 153 7.01 -14.18 21.96
CA GLU A 153 5.72 -14.83 22.26
C GLU A 153 4.55 -14.26 21.43
N LYS A 154 4.62 -12.99 20.99
CA LYS A 154 3.61 -12.31 20.16
C LYS A 154 3.86 -12.36 18.65
N ALA A 155 5.02 -12.84 18.18
CA ALA A 155 5.16 -13.21 16.77
C ALA A 155 4.12 -14.28 16.37
N ASN A 156 3.82 -15.19 17.30
CA ASN A 156 2.73 -16.16 17.17
C ASN A 156 1.34 -15.50 17.24
N ASP A 157 1.19 -14.36 17.94
CA ASP A 157 -0.08 -13.62 18.06
C ASP A 157 -0.42 -12.89 16.75
N ALA A 158 0.54 -12.19 16.11
CA ALA A 158 0.34 -11.61 14.79
C ALA A 158 0.02 -12.69 13.73
N GLU A 159 0.73 -13.83 13.75
CA GLU A 159 0.42 -14.97 12.88
C GLU A 159 -1.02 -15.48 13.09
N ASN A 160 -1.41 -15.67 14.35
CA ASN A 160 -2.75 -16.16 14.70
C ASN A 160 -3.85 -15.17 14.33
N ARG A 161 -3.62 -13.86 14.48
CA ARG A 161 -4.58 -12.82 14.08
C ARG A 161 -4.72 -12.71 12.57
N ILE A 162 -3.63 -12.82 11.82
CA ILE A 162 -3.69 -12.91 10.36
C ILE A 162 -4.43 -14.18 9.92
N LYS A 163 -4.17 -15.34 10.56
CA LYS A 163 -4.96 -16.56 10.30
C LYS A 163 -6.45 -16.35 10.60
N LYS A 164 -6.79 -15.71 11.72
CA LYS A 164 -8.18 -15.34 12.05
C LYS A 164 -8.81 -14.38 11.03
N LEU A 165 -8.05 -13.43 10.49
CA LEU A 165 -8.49 -12.53 9.40
C LEU A 165 -8.68 -13.29 8.09
N LEU A 166 -7.83 -14.28 7.80
CA LEU A 166 -8.00 -15.20 6.67
C LEU A 166 -9.22 -16.13 6.88
N GLU A 167 -9.56 -16.45 8.12
CA GLU A 167 -10.69 -17.32 8.53
C GLU A 167 -12.00 -16.54 8.85
N GLY A 168 -11.99 -15.20 8.81
CA GLY A 168 -13.18 -14.35 8.90
C GLY A 168 -13.72 -14.03 10.30
N LYS A 169 -12.91 -14.07 11.37
CA LYS A 169 -13.35 -13.70 12.73
C LYS A 169 -12.43 -12.66 13.38
N GLY A 170 -12.83 -11.39 13.35
CA GLY A 170 -12.17 -10.30 14.08
C GLY A 170 -12.58 -10.23 15.55
N THR A 171 -11.66 -9.82 16.41
CA THR A 171 -11.94 -9.46 17.81
C THR A 171 -11.04 -8.30 18.22
N ASP A 172 -11.66 -7.22 18.71
CA ASP A 172 -11.05 -6.05 19.36
C ASP A 172 -10.27 -6.44 20.63
N GLU A 173 -9.13 -5.79 20.89
CA GLU A 173 -8.76 -5.28 22.23
C GLU A 173 -7.51 -4.37 22.23
N GLN A 174 -7.49 -3.46 23.23
CA GLN A 174 -6.75 -2.20 23.31
C GLN A 174 -5.24 -2.28 23.67
N GLU A 175 -4.57 -1.15 23.37
CA GLU A 175 -3.14 -0.83 23.42
C GLU A 175 -2.40 -1.02 24.75
N LYS A 176 -1.08 -1.30 24.64
CA LYS A 176 -0.04 -0.73 25.52
C LYS A 176 1.25 -0.48 24.73
N GLN A 177 1.84 0.70 24.95
CA GLN A 177 2.99 1.28 24.25
C GLN A 177 4.30 0.47 24.41
N THR A 178 5.08 0.34 23.34
CA THR A 178 6.51 -0.05 23.33
C THR A 178 7.19 0.42 22.02
N PRO A 179 8.53 0.38 21.93
CA PRO A 179 9.44 1.49 21.67
C PRO A 179 9.42 2.05 20.22
N GLU A 180 9.82 3.31 20.06
CA GLU A 180 9.87 4.06 18.80
C GLU A 180 10.73 3.37 17.73
N GLU A 181 10.10 2.54 16.89
CA GLU A 181 10.57 2.32 15.53
C GLU A 181 10.44 3.65 14.77
N PRO A 182 11.42 4.02 13.93
CA PRO A 182 11.33 5.29 13.23
C PRO A 182 10.15 5.18 12.24
N LEU A 183 9.15 6.01 12.48
CA LEU A 183 7.84 5.99 11.85
C LEU A 183 7.87 6.85 10.58
N ASP A 184 7.28 6.36 9.48
CA ASP A 184 7.00 7.20 8.33
C ASP A 184 5.85 8.16 8.67
N ILE A 185 6.20 9.37 9.12
CA ILE A 185 5.25 10.40 9.58
C ILE A 185 4.25 10.76 8.47
N GLU A 186 4.71 10.87 7.22
CA GLU A 186 3.84 11.25 6.11
C GLU A 186 2.80 10.17 5.85
N ARG A 187 3.23 8.90 5.81
CA ARG A 187 2.33 7.77 5.62
C ARG A 187 1.36 7.62 6.79
N HIS A 188 1.85 7.74 8.01
CA HIS A 188 1.01 7.66 9.20
C HIS A 188 -0.04 8.79 9.24
N ALA A 189 0.34 10.02 8.88
CA ALA A 189 -0.59 11.13 8.78
C ALA A 189 -1.63 10.90 7.67
N LYS A 190 -1.22 10.42 6.49
CA LYS A 190 -2.13 10.05 5.39
C LYS A 190 -3.12 8.98 5.83
N ASP A 191 -2.66 7.93 6.48
CA ASP A 191 -3.52 6.85 6.99
C ASP A 191 -4.53 7.38 8.02
N GLN A 192 -4.12 8.26 8.93
CA GLN A 192 -5.03 8.88 9.90
C GLN A 192 -6.08 9.77 9.23
N ILE A 193 -5.69 10.57 8.23
CA ILE A 193 -6.61 11.40 7.45
C ILE A 193 -7.61 10.50 6.73
N ILE A 194 -7.13 9.42 6.10
CA ILE A 194 -7.94 8.42 5.40
C ILE A 194 -8.96 7.80 6.35
N LYS A 195 -8.53 7.30 7.51
CA LYS A 195 -9.40 6.71 8.55
C LYS A 195 -10.44 7.73 9.05
N HIS A 196 -10.05 8.97 9.25
CA HIS A 196 -10.97 10.04 9.67
C HIS A 196 -12.02 10.33 8.59
N ILE A 197 -11.62 10.37 7.32
CA ILE A 197 -12.53 10.56 6.19
C ILE A 197 -13.51 9.36 6.09
N GLU A 198 -13.03 8.12 6.18
CA GLU A 198 -13.88 6.91 6.17
C GLU A 198 -14.91 6.91 7.28
N ALA A 199 -14.52 7.29 8.49
CA ALA A 199 -15.42 7.28 9.64
C ALA A 199 -16.52 8.35 9.52
N ASN A 200 -16.17 9.53 8.98
CA ASN A 200 -17.04 10.71 9.08
C ASN A 200 -17.76 11.08 7.77
N PHE A 201 -17.27 10.66 6.60
CA PHE A 201 -17.71 11.16 5.30
C PHE A 201 -18.34 10.10 4.37
N LYS A 202 -18.88 8.99 4.90
CA LYS A 202 -19.62 8.00 4.06
C LYS A 202 -20.85 8.60 3.36
N GLY A 203 -21.20 8.05 2.19
CA GLY A 203 -22.38 8.45 1.42
C GLY A 203 -22.28 9.88 0.86
N HIS A 204 -23.38 10.63 0.92
CA HIS A 204 -23.45 12.01 0.41
C HIS A 204 -22.49 12.98 1.11
N LYS A 205 -21.96 12.64 2.29
CA LYS A 205 -20.96 13.47 2.97
C LYS A 205 -19.63 13.53 2.19
N LEU A 206 -19.27 12.47 1.45
CA LEU A 206 -18.06 12.48 0.63
C LEU A 206 -18.19 13.50 -0.51
N ALA A 207 -19.37 13.59 -1.13
CA ALA A 207 -19.63 14.61 -2.15
C ALA A 207 -19.47 16.04 -1.58
N ARG A 208 -19.88 16.28 -0.32
CA ARG A 208 -19.64 17.56 0.35
C ARG A 208 -18.16 17.85 0.60
N LEU A 209 -17.35 16.83 0.87
CA LEU A 209 -15.91 17.00 1.03
C LEU A 209 -15.25 17.33 -0.32
N VAL A 210 -15.62 16.61 -1.38
CA VAL A 210 -15.13 16.85 -2.74
C VAL A 210 -15.53 18.25 -3.22
N ASP A 211 -16.76 18.67 -2.93
CA ASP A 211 -17.26 20.04 -3.19
C ASP A 211 -16.37 21.10 -2.53
N ALA A 212 -16.05 20.93 -1.24
CA ALA A 212 -15.19 21.85 -0.51
C ALA A 212 -13.77 21.92 -1.09
N ILE A 213 -13.21 20.78 -1.53
CA ILE A 213 -11.88 20.72 -2.16
C ILE A 213 -11.87 21.48 -3.48
N LEU A 214 -12.87 21.26 -4.34
CA LEU A 214 -12.98 21.94 -5.63
C LEU A 214 -13.12 23.47 -5.44
N ARG A 215 -13.94 23.90 -4.46
CA ARG A 215 -14.05 25.32 -4.10
C ARG A 215 -12.72 25.90 -3.62
N ALA A 216 -11.98 25.17 -2.79
CA ALA A 216 -10.65 25.59 -2.32
C ALA A 216 -9.63 25.69 -3.46
N GLN A 217 -9.80 24.91 -4.53
CA GLN A 217 -9.01 25.01 -5.77
C GLN A 217 -9.45 26.13 -6.71
N GLY A 218 -10.48 26.91 -6.34
CA GLY A 218 -10.97 28.05 -7.12
C GLY A 218 -12.08 27.70 -8.12
N PHE A 219 -12.70 26.52 -8.03
CA PHE A 219 -13.88 26.18 -8.83
C PHE A 219 -15.15 26.72 -8.20
N ILE A 220 -16.09 27.15 -9.05
CA ILE A 220 -17.48 27.36 -8.64
C ILE A 220 -18.21 26.03 -8.82
N THR A 221 -18.89 25.57 -7.76
CA THR A 221 -19.50 24.25 -7.72
C THR A 221 -20.99 24.31 -7.40
N TRP A 222 -21.73 23.37 -7.97
CA TRP A 222 -23.13 23.06 -7.66
C TRP A 222 -23.25 21.58 -7.30
N VAL A 223 -23.78 21.28 -6.12
CA VAL A 223 -23.94 19.91 -5.61
C VAL A 223 -25.37 19.46 -5.84
N SER A 224 -25.55 18.28 -6.43
CA SER A 224 -26.87 17.70 -6.66
C SER A 224 -27.56 17.37 -5.32
N PRO A 225 -28.87 17.61 -5.19
CA PRO A 225 -29.62 17.16 -4.03
C PRO A 225 -29.65 15.62 -3.94
N PRO A 226 -29.86 15.04 -2.74
CA PRO A 226 -29.97 13.60 -2.59
C PRO A 226 -31.21 13.05 -3.31
N GLY A 227 -31.01 12.18 -4.30
CA GLY A 227 -32.08 11.60 -5.11
C GLY A 227 -31.53 10.71 -6.25
N PRO A 228 -32.40 10.06 -7.06
CA PRO A 228 -32.01 9.27 -8.23
C PRO A 228 -31.58 10.17 -9.40
N ASP A 229 -30.72 11.15 -9.13
CA ASP A 229 -30.36 12.23 -10.03
C ASP A 229 -29.23 11.79 -10.95
N GLY A 230 -29.55 10.87 -11.85
CA GLY A 230 -28.90 10.74 -13.17
C GLY A 230 -27.39 10.52 -13.23
N GLY A 231 -26.73 10.20 -12.11
CA GLY A 231 -25.30 9.87 -12.05
C GLY A 231 -24.33 11.04 -11.85
N VAL A 232 -24.79 12.27 -11.59
CA VAL A 232 -23.90 13.43 -11.32
C VAL A 232 -24.08 13.92 -9.89
N ASP A 233 -22.97 14.00 -9.14
CA ASP A 233 -22.98 14.46 -7.75
C ASP A 233 -22.62 15.95 -7.64
N ILE A 234 -21.69 16.42 -8.48
CA ILE A 234 -21.23 17.81 -8.48
C ILE A 234 -21.00 18.28 -9.91
N LEU A 235 -21.43 19.50 -10.21
CA LEU A 235 -21.01 20.23 -11.40
C LEU A 235 -20.04 21.32 -10.97
N ALA A 236 -18.86 21.38 -11.58
CA ALA A 236 -17.84 22.38 -11.30
C ALA A 236 -17.47 23.15 -12.56
N THR A 237 -17.14 24.43 -12.43
CA THR A 237 -16.70 25.28 -13.53
C THR A 237 -15.51 26.11 -13.07
N GLY A 238 -14.47 26.17 -13.90
CA GLY A 238 -13.28 26.97 -13.60
C GLY A 238 -13.61 28.46 -13.70
N GLY A 239 -12.94 29.29 -12.90
CA GLY A 239 -13.02 30.75 -13.03
C GLY A 239 -13.96 31.46 -12.06
N LEU A 240 -13.92 32.80 -12.06
CA LEU A 240 -14.82 33.63 -11.25
C LEU A 240 -16.25 33.71 -11.82
N ASN A 241 -16.44 33.29 -13.07
CA ASN A 241 -17.72 33.33 -13.76
C ASN A 241 -18.16 31.93 -14.19
N SER A 242 -19.45 31.62 -14.08
CA SER A 242 -20.03 30.30 -14.42
C SER A 242 -19.99 29.92 -15.92
N LEU A 243 -19.37 30.76 -16.75
CA LEU A 243 -19.18 30.57 -18.19
C LEU A 243 -17.74 30.17 -18.55
N GLU A 244 -16.81 30.27 -17.60
CA GLU A 244 -15.41 29.95 -17.80
C GLU A 244 -15.18 28.43 -17.79
N LYS A 245 -14.24 27.99 -18.63
CA LYS A 245 -13.86 26.59 -18.78
C LYS A 245 -12.72 26.23 -17.81
N PRO A 246 -12.55 24.95 -17.42
CA PRO A 246 -13.32 23.79 -17.86
C PRO A 246 -14.61 23.60 -17.05
N LYS A 247 -15.65 23.08 -17.71
CA LYS A 247 -16.83 22.49 -17.06
C LYS A 247 -16.55 21.03 -16.74
N ILE A 248 -16.72 20.65 -15.49
CA ILE A 248 -16.40 19.32 -14.98
C ILE A 248 -17.67 18.71 -14.38
N CYS A 249 -18.03 17.51 -14.85
CA CYS A 249 -19.00 16.67 -14.16
C CYS A 249 -18.27 15.74 -13.19
N VAL A 250 -18.68 15.74 -11.92
CA VAL A 250 -18.07 14.93 -10.89
C VAL A 250 -19.06 13.89 -10.41
N GLN A 251 -18.61 12.64 -10.35
CA GLN A 251 -19.34 11.54 -9.72
C GLN A 251 -18.50 10.97 -8.59
N VAL A 252 -19.14 10.76 -7.44
CA VAL A 252 -18.49 10.39 -6.18
C VAL A 252 -19.04 9.06 -5.70
N LYS A 253 -18.15 8.08 -5.54
CA LYS A 253 -18.48 6.75 -5.01
C LYS A 253 -17.76 6.53 -3.70
N SER A 254 -18.55 6.37 -2.64
CA SER A 254 -18.06 6.10 -1.27
C SER A 254 -17.96 4.61 -0.95
N SER A 255 -18.10 3.73 -1.95
CA SER A 255 -17.92 2.29 -1.77
C SER A 255 -16.45 1.95 -1.55
N VAL A 256 -16.21 0.94 -0.71
CA VAL A 256 -14.87 0.39 -0.44
C VAL A 256 -14.44 -0.59 -1.54
N SER A 257 -15.39 -1.11 -2.33
CA SER A 257 -15.11 -1.94 -3.49
C SER A 257 -14.61 -1.11 -4.68
N PRO A 258 -13.72 -1.67 -5.52
CA PRO A 258 -13.28 -1.03 -6.76
C PRO A 258 -14.45 -0.60 -7.65
N CYS A 259 -14.29 0.52 -8.35
CA CYS A 259 -15.30 1.03 -9.27
C CYS A 259 -15.47 0.12 -10.50
N GLU A 260 -16.72 -0.24 -10.79
CA GLU A 260 -17.06 -1.02 -11.99
C GLU A 260 -16.99 -0.16 -13.26
N VAL A 261 -16.66 -0.79 -14.39
CA VAL A 261 -16.66 -0.15 -15.73
C VAL A 261 -17.99 0.52 -16.05
N LYS A 262 -19.10 -0.02 -15.52
CA LYS A 262 -20.44 0.58 -15.66
C LYS A 262 -20.50 2.01 -15.12
N VAL A 263 -19.86 2.28 -13.99
CA VAL A 263 -19.84 3.63 -13.37
C VAL A 263 -19.12 4.63 -14.27
N VAL A 264 -18.01 4.21 -14.89
CA VAL A 264 -17.28 5.05 -15.84
C VAL A 264 -18.13 5.37 -17.06
N ASN A 265 -18.84 4.38 -17.61
CA ASN A 265 -19.74 4.57 -18.75
C ASN A 265 -20.92 5.50 -18.40
N GLU A 266 -21.47 5.40 -17.20
CA GLU A 266 -22.49 6.34 -16.69
C GLU A 266 -21.95 7.78 -16.65
N LEU A 267 -20.74 7.98 -16.13
CA LEU A 267 -20.11 9.30 -16.08
C LEU A 267 -19.88 9.89 -17.49
N ILE A 268 -19.48 9.08 -18.47
CA ILE A 268 -19.33 9.54 -19.87
C ILE A 268 -20.67 10.03 -20.43
N GLY A 269 -21.77 9.31 -20.13
CA GLY A 269 -23.12 9.73 -20.50
C GLY A 269 -23.52 11.07 -19.86
N VAL A 270 -23.17 11.25 -18.58
CA VAL A 270 -23.40 12.50 -17.84
C VAL A 270 -22.62 13.67 -18.45
N VAL A 271 -21.32 13.49 -18.72
CA VAL A 271 -20.47 14.52 -19.34
C VAL A 271 -21.07 14.99 -20.66
N THR A 272 -21.53 14.04 -21.48
CA THR A 272 -22.20 14.33 -22.76
C THR A 272 -23.50 15.11 -22.56
N LYS A 273 -24.36 14.65 -21.63
CA LYS A 273 -25.65 15.29 -21.31
C LYS A 273 -25.49 16.73 -20.85
N HIS A 274 -24.50 16.99 -20.00
CA HIS A 274 -24.25 18.31 -19.42
C HIS A 274 -23.31 19.18 -20.28
N LYS A 275 -22.85 18.68 -21.44
CA LYS A 275 -21.89 19.36 -22.32
C LYS A 275 -20.66 19.84 -21.56
N ALA A 276 -20.18 19.01 -20.63
CA ALA A 276 -18.99 19.29 -19.85
C ALA A 276 -17.73 19.01 -20.69
N ASP A 277 -16.65 19.72 -20.40
CA ASP A 277 -15.36 19.51 -21.05
C ASP A 277 -14.67 18.26 -20.49
N GLN A 278 -14.93 17.92 -19.22
CA GLN A 278 -14.26 16.83 -18.50
C GLN A 278 -15.22 16.09 -17.54
N GLY A 279 -14.89 14.82 -17.26
CA GLY A 279 -15.49 14.03 -16.18
C GLY A 279 -14.45 13.70 -15.11
N LEU A 280 -14.83 13.83 -13.84
CA LEU A 280 -14.02 13.45 -12.69
C LEU A 280 -14.75 12.37 -11.88
N LEU A 281 -14.18 11.16 -11.84
CA LEU A 281 -14.64 10.10 -10.96
C LEU A 281 -13.80 10.11 -9.68
N VAL A 282 -14.45 10.23 -8.53
CA VAL A 282 -13.81 10.11 -7.22
C VAL A 282 -14.30 8.82 -6.57
N SER A 283 -13.42 7.83 -6.48
CA SER A 283 -13.68 6.52 -5.86
C SER A 283 -12.82 6.35 -4.62
N TRP A 284 -13.41 5.87 -3.53
CA TRP A 284 -12.64 5.49 -2.35
C TRP A 284 -11.94 4.13 -2.51
N GLY A 285 -12.63 3.15 -3.09
CA GLY A 285 -12.16 1.77 -3.26
C GLY A 285 -11.18 1.53 -4.41
N GLY A 286 -10.74 2.59 -5.10
CA GLY A 286 -10.06 2.49 -6.40
C GLY A 286 -11.01 2.44 -7.57
#